data_AF-A0A117NLV8-F1
#
_entry.id   AF-A0A117NLV8-F1
#
_cell.length_a   1.000
_cell.length_b   1.000
_cell.length_c   1.000
_cell.angle_alpha   90.00
_cell.angle_beta   90.00
_cell.angle_gamma   90.00
#
_symmetry.space_group_name_H-M   'P 1'
#
loop_
_entity.id
_entity.type
_entity.pdbx_description
1 polymer ?
#
loop_
_entity_poly.entity_id
_entity_poly.type
_entity_poly.pdbx_seq_one_letter_code
_entity_poly.pdbx_strand_id
1 'polypeptide(L)'
;MQLDDVIATTSPDHARIKEAMDRSVRWLDRCIEEHKYPERQNLFCIIQGGLDLELRKQCCEEMVARDTPGIAIGGLSGGEAKEEFCKVVDTCTEILPEHKPRYVMGVGYPEDIVIAVALGADMFDCVWPTRTARFGDAIVSSGTLKLSHKSFADDFSPVEEGCTCTCCRPTDQGGLGLTRAYMHHITAKETVGAHLLTIHNVHYMLTLMGNIRQAIIEDQYPAFLRKFFSDIYGGDKSKFPKWAVGALRGVGVDLLADS
;
A
#
# COMPACT_ATOMS: atom_id res chain seq x y z
N MET A 1 5.74 9.82 -14.40
CA MET A 1 4.86 8.74 -14.86
C MET A 1 4.50 9.00 -16.31
N GLN A 2 4.47 7.98 -17.18
CA GLN A 2 3.90 8.13 -18.53
C GLN A 2 2.41 8.49 -18.48
N LEU A 3 1.87 8.99 -19.59
CA LEU A 3 0.43 8.99 -19.83
C LEU A 3 -0.02 7.58 -20.27
N ASP A 4 -1.18 7.13 -19.81
CA ASP A 4 -1.77 5.82 -20.08
C ASP A 4 -3.28 5.90 -20.35
N ASP A 5 -3.82 4.87 -21.01
CA ASP A 5 -5.26 4.74 -21.29
C ASP A 5 -5.90 3.82 -20.24
N VAL A 6 -6.51 4.45 -19.23
CA VAL A 6 -7.04 3.76 -18.05
C VAL A 6 -8.46 3.27 -18.27
N ILE A 7 -8.72 2.07 -17.78
CA ILE A 7 -10.03 1.42 -17.75
C ILE A 7 -10.28 0.83 -16.36
N ALA A 8 -11.55 0.58 -16.03
CA ALA A 8 -11.88 -0.14 -14.81
C ALA A 8 -11.23 -1.53 -14.84
N THR A 9 -10.47 -1.86 -13.79
CA THR A 9 -9.73 -3.13 -13.66
C THR A 9 -10.61 -4.37 -13.78
N THR A 10 -11.86 -4.27 -13.32
CA THR A 10 -12.86 -5.34 -13.35
C THR A 10 -13.76 -5.28 -14.60
N SER A 11 -13.37 -4.53 -15.63
CA SER A 11 -14.12 -4.48 -16.89
C SER A 11 -14.22 -5.89 -17.51
N PRO A 12 -15.41 -6.33 -17.95
CA PRO A 12 -15.55 -7.61 -18.66
C PRO A 12 -15.15 -7.50 -20.15
N ASP A 13 -14.94 -6.29 -20.67
CA ASP A 13 -14.63 -6.05 -22.08
C ASP A 13 -13.13 -6.28 -22.37
N HIS A 14 -12.79 -7.53 -22.66
CA HIS A 14 -11.42 -7.95 -22.97
C HIS A 14 -10.81 -7.19 -24.15
N ALA A 15 -11.58 -6.97 -25.22
CA ALA A 15 -11.10 -6.26 -26.40
C ALA A 15 -10.71 -4.83 -26.06
N ARG A 16 -11.52 -4.13 -25.26
CA ARG A 16 -11.22 -2.78 -24.79
C ARG A 16 -10.00 -2.76 -23.86
N ILE A 17 -9.83 -3.78 -23.01
CA ILE A 17 -8.63 -3.92 -22.15
C ILE A 17 -7.37 -4.03 -22.98
N LYS A 18 -7.37 -4.94 -23.96
CA LYS A 18 -6.23 -5.12 -24.86
C LYS A 18 -5.93 -3.83 -25.62
N GLU A 19 -6.95 -3.17 -26.16
CA GLU A 19 -6.78 -1.91 -26.90
C GLU A 19 -6.15 -0.81 -26.02
N ALA A 20 -6.60 -0.66 -24.77
CA ALA A 20 -6.04 0.29 -23.80
C ALA A 20 -4.57 0.00 -23.48
N MET A 21 -4.25 -1.27 -23.26
CA MET A 21 -2.89 -1.72 -22.98
C MET A 21 -1.98 -1.46 -24.19
N ASP A 22 -2.37 -1.88 -25.40
CA ASP A 22 -1.61 -1.62 -26.63
C ASP A 22 -1.45 -0.11 -26.89
N ARG A 23 -2.48 0.71 -26.58
CA ARG A 23 -2.41 2.17 -26.69
C ARG A 23 -1.43 2.77 -25.69
N SER A 24 -1.41 2.27 -24.46
CA SER A 24 -0.51 2.73 -23.40
C SER A 24 0.96 2.42 -23.74
N VAL A 25 1.23 1.27 -24.38
CA VAL A 25 2.56 0.95 -24.94
C VAL A 25 2.98 1.97 -25.99
N ARG A 26 2.11 2.28 -26.97
CA ARG A 26 2.40 3.32 -27.99
C ARG A 26 2.55 4.73 -27.38
N TRP A 27 1.85 5.01 -26.29
CA TRP A 27 1.96 6.29 -25.59
C TRP A 27 3.26 6.41 -24.79
N LEU A 28 3.82 5.30 -24.31
CA LEU A 28 5.14 5.32 -23.68
C LEU A 28 6.20 5.80 -24.66
N ASP A 29 6.20 5.29 -25.89
CA ASP A 29 7.18 5.71 -26.93
C ASP A 29 7.15 7.23 -27.14
N ARG A 30 5.94 7.81 -27.19
CA ARG A 30 5.74 9.27 -27.31
C ARG A 30 6.18 10.01 -26.05
N CYS A 31 5.96 9.45 -24.86
CA CYS A 31 6.43 10.05 -23.61
C CYS A 31 7.97 10.05 -23.53
N ILE A 32 8.63 8.98 -23.99
CA ILE A 32 10.09 8.89 -24.06
C ILE A 32 10.63 9.93 -25.04
N GLU A 33 10.03 10.05 -26.23
CA GLU A 33 10.44 11.04 -27.22
C GLU A 33 10.35 12.47 -26.67
N GLU A 34 9.26 12.80 -25.97
CA GLU A 34 9.06 14.15 -25.41
C GLU A 34 9.85 14.42 -24.12
N HIS A 35 10.32 13.38 -23.42
CA HIS A 35 11.08 13.54 -22.17
C HIS A 35 12.53 13.98 -22.43
N LYS A 36 12.78 15.29 -22.47
CA LYS A 36 14.09 15.87 -22.83
C LYS A 36 15.10 16.00 -21.68
N TYR A 37 14.76 15.60 -20.45
CA TYR A 37 15.60 15.83 -19.25
C TYR A 37 15.85 14.56 -18.40
N PRO A 38 16.34 13.45 -18.99
CA PRO A 38 16.56 12.19 -18.28
C PRO A 38 17.62 12.29 -17.17
N GLU A 39 18.51 13.28 -17.22
CA GLU A 39 19.55 13.52 -16.21
C GLU A 39 19.01 14.18 -14.93
N ARG A 40 17.78 14.69 -14.96
CA ARG A 40 17.13 15.37 -13.82
C ARG A 40 15.81 14.74 -13.38
N GLN A 41 15.17 13.95 -14.25
CA GLN A 41 13.87 13.36 -13.98
C GLN A 41 13.79 11.92 -14.48
N ASN A 42 13.20 11.05 -13.67
CA ASN A 42 12.96 9.66 -14.01
C ASN A 42 11.55 9.48 -14.61
N LEU A 43 11.48 8.98 -15.84
CA LEU A 43 10.23 8.54 -16.44
C LEU A 43 9.96 7.09 -16.04
N PHE A 44 8.74 6.79 -15.61
CA PHE A 44 8.30 5.43 -15.28
C PHE A 44 7.27 5.00 -16.30
N CYS A 45 7.42 3.78 -16.85
CA CYS A 45 6.35 3.12 -17.58
C CYS A 45 5.27 2.59 -16.63
N ILE A 46 4.09 2.29 -17.15
CA ILE A 46 2.97 1.79 -16.34
C ILE A 46 2.41 0.52 -16.98
N ILE A 47 2.54 -0.61 -16.29
CA ILE A 47 1.99 -1.89 -16.70
C ILE A 47 0.46 -1.84 -16.62
N GLN A 48 -0.20 -2.21 -17.73
CA GLN A 48 -1.66 -2.32 -17.89
C GLN A 48 -2.07 -3.77 -18.14
N GLY A 49 -3.38 -4.03 -18.28
CA GLY A 49 -3.92 -5.37 -18.60
C GLY A 49 -5.08 -5.82 -17.72
N GLY A 50 -5.57 -4.98 -16.81
CA GLY A 50 -6.67 -5.35 -15.91
C GLY A 50 -6.27 -6.52 -14.99
N LEU A 51 -7.15 -7.51 -14.88
CA LEU A 51 -6.88 -8.76 -14.15
C LEU A 51 -6.46 -9.93 -15.06
N ASP A 52 -6.26 -9.68 -16.35
CA ASP A 52 -5.80 -10.71 -17.30
C ASP A 52 -4.28 -10.86 -17.19
N LEU A 53 -3.83 -11.99 -16.64
CA LEU A 53 -2.42 -12.26 -16.42
C LEU A 53 -1.61 -12.37 -17.72
N GLU A 54 -2.21 -12.80 -18.83
CA GLU A 54 -1.51 -12.88 -20.12
C GLU A 54 -1.34 -11.49 -20.73
N LEU A 55 -2.35 -10.62 -20.62
CA LEU A 55 -2.19 -9.22 -21.02
C LEU A 55 -1.18 -8.47 -20.13
N ARG A 56 -1.12 -8.81 -18.84
CA ARG A 56 -0.10 -8.27 -17.91
C ARG A 56 1.31 -8.69 -18.32
N LYS A 57 1.53 -9.98 -18.62
CA LYS A 57 2.81 -10.49 -19.13
C LYS A 57 3.22 -9.79 -20.43
N GLN A 58 2.30 -9.73 -21.40
CA GLN A 58 2.54 -9.04 -22.67
C GLN A 58 2.93 -7.57 -22.44
N CYS A 59 2.23 -6.86 -21.55
CA CYS A 59 2.54 -5.48 -21.24
C CYS A 59 3.89 -5.34 -20.52
N CYS A 60 4.24 -6.23 -19.58
CA CYS A 60 5.56 -6.25 -18.96
C CYS A 60 6.67 -6.39 -20.00
N GLU A 61 6.59 -7.36 -20.90
CA GLU A 61 7.58 -7.59 -21.96
C GLU A 61 7.76 -6.35 -22.85
N GLU A 62 6.65 -5.78 -23.33
CA GLU A 62 6.66 -4.57 -24.15
C GLU A 62 7.25 -3.36 -23.42
N MET A 63 6.85 -3.12 -22.17
CA MET A 63 7.29 -1.95 -21.42
C MET A 63 8.75 -2.07 -20.98
N VAL A 64 9.21 -3.27 -20.60
CA VAL A 64 10.60 -3.53 -20.20
C VAL A 64 11.56 -3.33 -21.35
N ALA A 65 11.16 -3.67 -22.59
CA ALA A 65 11.98 -3.45 -23.79
C ALA A 65 12.37 -1.98 -24.03
N ARG A 66 11.67 -1.03 -23.42
CA ARG A 66 11.92 0.42 -23.54
C ARG A 66 12.82 0.99 -22.44
N ASP A 67 13.24 0.15 -21.49
CA ASP A 67 14.29 0.43 -20.53
C ASP A 67 14.09 1.69 -19.66
N THR A 68 12.86 2.05 -19.28
CA THR A 68 12.62 3.21 -18.39
C THR A 68 13.28 3.05 -17.01
N PRO A 69 13.75 4.14 -16.35
CA PRO A 69 14.41 4.07 -15.04
C PRO A 69 13.59 3.42 -13.91
N GLY A 70 12.26 3.41 -14.02
CA GLY A 70 11.38 2.71 -13.09
C GLY A 70 10.12 2.21 -13.77
N ILE A 71 9.38 1.36 -13.05
CA ILE A 71 8.23 0.63 -13.59
C ILE A 71 7.11 0.65 -12.56
N ALA A 72 5.92 1.10 -12.98
CA ALA A 72 4.73 1.05 -12.15
C ALA A 72 3.76 -0.04 -12.58
N ILE A 73 3.00 -0.57 -11.63
CA ILE A 73 1.92 -1.52 -11.83
C ILE A 73 0.61 -0.75 -11.62
N GLY A 74 -0.08 -0.44 -12.73
CA GLY A 74 -1.30 0.35 -12.75
C GLY A 74 -2.58 -0.47 -12.67
N GLY A 75 -3.68 0.20 -12.34
CA GLY A 75 -5.02 -0.41 -12.34
C GLY A 75 -5.23 -1.44 -11.24
N LEU A 76 -4.70 -1.22 -10.04
CA LEU A 76 -4.86 -2.11 -8.86
C LEU A 76 -5.31 -1.32 -7.61
N SER A 77 -6.04 -0.23 -7.81
CA SER A 77 -6.32 0.78 -6.77
C SER A 77 -7.69 0.61 -6.10
N GLY A 78 -8.25 -0.60 -6.10
CA GLY A 78 -9.49 -0.95 -5.42
C GLY A 78 -10.67 -1.26 -6.34
N GLY A 79 -11.34 -2.39 -6.07
CA GLY A 79 -12.49 -2.91 -6.80
C GLY A 79 -12.36 -4.39 -7.13
N GLU A 80 -11.13 -4.85 -7.32
CA GLU A 80 -10.76 -6.24 -7.52
C GLU A 80 -10.74 -7.05 -6.21
N ALA A 81 -10.86 -8.37 -6.35
CA ALA A 81 -10.63 -9.29 -5.23
C ALA A 81 -9.15 -9.28 -4.84
N LYS A 82 -8.86 -9.37 -3.53
CA LYS A 82 -7.49 -9.35 -3.01
C LYS A 82 -6.61 -10.48 -3.55
N GLU A 83 -7.19 -11.64 -3.84
CA GLU A 83 -6.47 -12.76 -4.46
C GLU A 83 -6.02 -12.41 -5.88
N GLU A 84 -6.88 -11.76 -6.67
CA GLU A 84 -6.54 -11.32 -8.03
C GLU A 84 -5.51 -10.18 -8.00
N PHE A 85 -5.64 -9.25 -7.05
CA PHE A 85 -4.60 -8.24 -6.78
C PHE A 85 -3.23 -8.91 -6.57
N CYS A 86 -3.14 -9.89 -5.66
CA CYS A 86 -1.87 -10.57 -5.37
C CYS A 86 -1.32 -11.28 -6.60
N LYS A 87 -2.16 -12.00 -7.37
CA LYS A 87 -1.74 -12.68 -8.60
C LYS A 87 -1.17 -11.71 -9.63
N VAL A 88 -1.79 -10.55 -9.82
CA VAL A 88 -1.30 -9.54 -10.77
C VAL A 88 0.03 -8.97 -10.30
N VAL A 89 0.17 -8.62 -9.02
CA VAL A 89 1.43 -8.10 -8.47
C VAL A 89 2.54 -9.13 -8.67
N ASP A 90 2.33 -10.37 -8.23
CA ASP A 90 3.27 -11.49 -8.34
C ASP A 90 3.69 -11.76 -9.80
N THR A 91 2.71 -11.85 -10.71
CA THR A 91 2.97 -12.05 -12.15
C THR A 91 3.81 -10.93 -12.74
N CYS A 92 3.56 -9.67 -12.34
CA CYS A 92 4.34 -8.55 -12.84
C CYS A 92 5.76 -8.61 -12.25
N THR A 93 5.90 -8.66 -10.93
CA THR A 93 7.20 -8.55 -10.25
C THR A 93 8.16 -9.68 -10.57
N GLU A 94 7.67 -10.88 -10.93
CA GLU A 94 8.50 -11.99 -11.44
C GLU A 94 9.19 -11.66 -12.77
N ILE A 95 8.56 -10.83 -13.62
CA ILE A 95 9.07 -10.47 -14.95
C ILE A 95 9.91 -9.19 -14.91
N LEU A 96 9.58 -8.27 -14.00
CA LEU A 96 10.22 -6.96 -13.96
C LEU A 96 11.69 -7.04 -13.51
N PRO A 97 12.62 -6.31 -14.15
CA PRO A 97 14.04 -6.32 -13.81
C PRO A 97 14.31 -6.05 -12.34
N GLU A 98 15.20 -6.84 -11.71
CA GLU A 98 15.54 -6.74 -10.29
C GLU A 98 16.19 -5.40 -9.89
N HIS A 99 16.89 -4.76 -10.82
CA HIS A 99 17.64 -3.53 -10.55
C HIS A 99 16.83 -2.26 -10.82
N LYS A 100 15.50 -2.36 -10.93
CA LYS A 100 14.60 -1.23 -11.16
C LYS A 100 13.47 -1.19 -10.13
N PRO A 101 13.08 -0.01 -9.64
CA PRO A 101 12.01 0.11 -8.67
C PRO A 101 10.67 -0.29 -9.28
N ARG A 102 9.89 -1.05 -8.51
CA ARG A 102 8.55 -1.56 -8.83
C ARG A 102 7.51 -0.81 -7.99
N TYR A 103 6.73 0.04 -8.62
CA TYR A 103 5.77 0.92 -7.96
C TYR A 103 4.33 0.42 -8.13
N VAL A 104 3.71 -0.06 -7.06
CA VAL A 104 2.30 -0.48 -7.08
C VAL A 104 1.41 0.71 -6.71
N MET A 105 0.64 1.19 -7.70
CA MET A 105 -0.09 2.46 -7.60
C MET A 105 -1.41 2.30 -6.83
N GLY A 106 -1.70 3.26 -5.95
CA GLY A 106 -3.01 3.37 -5.27
C GLY A 106 -3.25 2.38 -4.13
N VAL A 107 -2.21 1.69 -3.66
CA VAL A 107 -2.29 0.70 -2.57
C VAL A 107 -1.92 1.33 -1.23
N GLY A 108 -2.83 1.21 -0.25
CA GLY A 108 -2.69 1.90 1.03
C GLY A 108 -3.11 1.14 2.27
N TYR A 109 -3.74 -0.03 2.16
CA TYR A 109 -4.05 -0.83 3.34
C TYR A 109 -2.76 -1.48 3.85
N PRO A 110 -2.51 -1.49 5.19
CA PRO A 110 -1.31 -2.08 5.75
C PRO A 110 -1.07 -3.53 5.30
N GLU A 111 -2.12 -4.38 5.30
CA GLU A 111 -2.00 -5.78 4.86
C GLU A 111 -1.62 -5.90 3.38
N ASP A 112 -2.15 -5.04 2.51
CA ASP A 112 -1.82 -5.06 1.09
C ASP A 112 -0.35 -4.70 0.86
N ILE A 113 0.14 -3.69 1.58
CA ILE A 113 1.52 -3.20 1.45
C ILE A 113 2.50 -4.29 1.88
N VAL A 114 2.32 -4.90 3.06
CA VAL A 114 3.25 -5.93 3.55
C VAL A 114 3.27 -7.15 2.61
N ILE A 115 2.14 -7.49 2.01
CA ILE A 115 2.08 -8.59 1.04
C ILE A 115 2.73 -8.18 -0.28
N ALA A 116 2.42 -7.01 -0.82
CA ALA A 116 3.02 -6.55 -2.06
C ALA A 116 4.54 -6.43 -1.96
N VAL A 117 5.08 -6.02 -0.80
CA VAL A 117 6.53 -6.07 -0.54
C VAL A 117 7.05 -7.50 -0.55
N ALA A 118 6.35 -8.45 0.07
CA ALA A 118 6.73 -9.87 0.01
C ALA A 118 6.72 -10.43 -1.42
N LEU A 119 5.86 -9.89 -2.29
CA LEU A 119 5.79 -10.19 -3.72
C LEU A 119 6.81 -9.38 -4.55
N GLY A 120 7.63 -8.52 -3.93
CA GLY A 120 8.72 -7.82 -4.60
C GLY A 120 8.43 -6.40 -5.07
N ALA A 121 7.40 -5.73 -4.55
CA ALA A 121 7.14 -4.30 -4.79
C ALA A 121 7.93 -3.38 -3.84
N ASP A 122 8.29 -2.19 -4.32
CA ASP A 122 9.21 -1.26 -3.64
C ASP A 122 8.57 0.08 -3.24
N MET A 123 7.59 0.54 -4.04
CA MET A 123 6.97 1.85 -3.87
C MET A 123 5.45 1.75 -3.85
N PHE A 124 4.83 2.64 -3.07
CA PHE A 124 3.38 2.70 -2.85
C PHE A 124 2.93 4.14 -2.71
N ASP A 125 1.68 4.40 -3.08
CA ASP A 125 0.98 5.62 -2.76
C ASP A 125 -0.49 5.31 -2.47
N CYS A 126 -1.11 6.06 -1.57
CA CYS A 126 -2.56 6.02 -1.44
C CYS A 126 -3.07 7.21 -0.63
N VAL A 127 -4.28 7.63 -0.95
CA VAL A 127 -5.02 8.59 -0.12
C VAL A 127 -5.62 7.96 1.13
N TRP A 128 -5.55 6.63 1.29
CA TRP A 128 -6.18 5.90 2.39
C TRP A 128 -5.90 6.51 3.77
N PRO A 129 -4.65 6.75 4.21
CA PRO A 129 -4.39 7.29 5.55
C PRO A 129 -5.05 8.65 5.79
N THR A 130 -5.03 9.55 4.80
CA THR A 130 -5.62 10.89 4.92
C THR A 130 -7.14 10.87 4.75
N ARG A 131 -7.68 9.95 3.94
CA ARG A 131 -9.12 9.75 3.76
C ARG A 131 -9.75 9.17 5.03
N THR A 132 -9.16 8.12 5.58
CA THR A 132 -9.59 7.44 6.80
C THR A 132 -9.56 8.40 8.00
N ALA A 133 -8.55 9.28 8.08
CA ALA A 133 -8.51 10.35 9.08
C ALA A 133 -9.73 11.28 9.05
N ARG A 134 -10.25 11.63 7.86
CA ARG A 134 -11.45 12.49 7.72
C ARG A 134 -12.73 11.81 8.19
N PHE A 135 -12.80 10.47 8.15
CA PHE A 135 -13.90 9.69 8.70
C PHE A 135 -13.76 9.45 10.21
N GLY A 136 -12.64 9.87 10.78
CA GLY A 136 -12.38 9.82 12.20
C GLY A 136 -11.79 8.52 12.71
N ASP A 137 -11.11 7.82 11.82
CA ASP A 137 -10.47 6.56 12.10
C ASP A 137 -8.95 6.78 12.19
N ALA A 138 -8.36 6.38 13.33
CA ALA A 138 -6.93 6.30 13.51
C ALA A 138 -6.41 4.92 13.10
N ILE A 139 -5.30 4.86 12.39
CA ILE A 139 -4.61 3.61 12.08
C ILE A 139 -3.69 3.27 13.26
N VAL A 140 -3.73 2.02 13.71
CA VAL A 140 -2.90 1.52 14.81
C VAL A 140 -2.40 0.11 14.49
N SER A 141 -1.45 -0.42 15.26
CA SER A 141 -0.87 -1.74 15.04
C SER A 141 -1.90 -2.89 15.08
N SER A 142 -3.01 -2.69 15.81
CA SER A 142 -4.12 -3.65 15.91
C SER A 142 -5.26 -3.38 14.91
N GLY A 143 -5.02 -2.61 13.84
CA GLY A 143 -6.02 -2.28 12.82
C GLY A 143 -6.43 -0.81 12.85
N THR A 144 -7.72 -0.52 13.05
CA THR A 144 -8.23 0.86 13.06
C THR A 144 -9.08 1.15 14.30
N LEU A 145 -8.91 2.35 14.86
CA LEU A 145 -9.73 2.87 15.96
C LEU A 145 -10.67 3.94 15.43
N LYS A 146 -11.98 3.67 15.48
CA LYS A 146 -13.01 4.67 15.19
C LYS A 146 -13.19 5.61 16.37
N LEU A 147 -12.41 6.67 16.42
CA LEU A 147 -12.35 7.58 17.58
C LEU A 147 -13.64 8.37 17.80
N SER A 148 -14.51 8.45 16.79
CA SER A 148 -15.89 8.96 16.96
C SER A 148 -16.78 8.07 17.86
N HIS A 149 -16.37 6.83 18.16
CA HIS A 149 -17.15 5.91 18.99
C HIS A 149 -17.15 6.33 20.47
N LYS A 150 -18.32 6.20 21.13
CA LYS A 150 -18.55 6.66 22.52
C LYS A 150 -17.65 6.02 23.58
N SER A 151 -17.11 4.82 23.30
CA SER A 151 -16.21 4.12 24.23
C SER A 151 -14.93 4.89 24.51
N PHE A 152 -14.55 5.83 23.63
CA PHE A 152 -13.36 6.63 23.78
C PHE A 152 -13.59 7.95 24.51
N ALA A 153 -14.84 8.30 24.87
CA ALA A 153 -15.17 9.61 25.44
C ALA A 153 -14.39 9.93 26.72
N ASP A 154 -14.10 8.92 27.55
CA ASP A 154 -13.35 9.05 28.81
C ASP A 154 -12.03 8.25 28.78
N ASP A 155 -11.53 7.90 27.59
CA ASP A 155 -10.26 7.18 27.43
C ASP A 155 -9.08 8.18 27.35
N PHE A 156 -8.38 8.36 28.47
CA PHE A 156 -7.25 9.27 28.57
C PHE A 156 -5.91 8.67 28.12
N SER A 157 -5.89 7.46 27.55
CA SER A 157 -4.70 6.91 26.90
C SER A 157 -4.38 7.66 25.58
N PRO A 158 -3.12 7.65 25.11
CA PRO A 158 -2.78 8.17 23.79
C PRO A 158 -3.56 7.43 22.69
N VAL A 159 -3.62 8.01 21.49
CA VAL A 159 -4.24 7.34 20.33
C VAL A 159 -3.66 5.94 20.13
N GLU A 160 -2.33 5.85 20.14
CA GLU A 160 -1.58 4.60 20.10
C GLU A 160 -0.39 4.65 21.07
N GLU A 161 -0.29 3.63 21.91
CA GLU A 161 0.83 3.48 22.84
C GLU A 161 2.15 3.26 22.09
N GLY A 162 3.20 3.95 22.52
CA GLY A 162 4.52 3.87 21.88
C GLY A 162 4.66 4.60 20.53
N CYS A 163 3.58 5.21 20.01
CA CYS A 163 3.66 6.01 18.79
C CYS A 163 4.45 7.30 19.01
N THR A 164 5.40 7.59 18.12
CA THR A 164 6.32 8.73 18.27
C THR A 164 5.89 9.98 17.48
N CYS A 165 4.71 9.94 16.85
CA CYS A 165 4.17 11.08 16.10
C CYS A 165 3.94 12.28 17.02
N THR A 166 3.92 13.48 16.43
CA THR A 166 3.70 14.73 17.19
C THR A 166 2.38 14.73 17.97
N CYS A 167 1.38 13.97 17.53
CA CYS A 167 0.08 13.87 18.21
C CYS A 167 0.14 13.00 19.47
N CYS A 168 0.69 11.79 19.37
CA CYS A 168 0.73 10.82 20.47
C CYS A 168 1.82 11.10 21.48
N ARG A 169 2.97 11.63 21.03
CA ARG A 169 4.12 11.84 21.89
C ARG A 169 3.74 12.73 23.09
N PRO A 170 4.13 12.35 24.31
CA PRO A 170 3.89 13.13 25.51
C PRO A 170 4.42 14.57 25.42
N THR A 171 3.81 15.49 26.18
CA THR A 171 4.16 16.92 26.16
C THR A 171 5.56 17.20 26.69
N ASP A 172 6.03 16.44 27.69
CA ASP A 172 7.40 16.50 28.22
C ASP A 172 8.46 16.03 27.20
N GLN A 173 8.05 15.28 26.18
CA GLN A 173 8.87 14.87 25.03
C GLN A 173 8.61 15.73 23.79
N GLY A 174 7.97 16.90 23.94
CA GLY A 174 7.72 17.86 22.86
C GLY A 174 6.67 17.41 21.84
N GLY A 175 5.75 16.52 22.23
CA GLY A 175 4.53 16.24 21.47
C GLY A 175 3.31 16.98 22.02
N LEU A 176 2.13 16.63 21.53
CA LEU A 176 0.86 17.22 21.94
C LEU A 176 0.17 16.44 23.07
N GLY A 177 0.59 15.21 23.36
CA GLY A 177 -0.01 14.36 24.39
C GLY A 177 -1.51 14.13 24.18
N LEU A 178 -1.95 13.97 22.93
CA LEU A 178 -3.38 13.87 22.61
C LEU A 178 -3.93 12.53 23.07
N THR A 179 -5.02 12.60 23.83
CA THR A 179 -5.74 11.43 24.31
C THR A 179 -6.84 11.00 23.34
N ARG A 180 -7.26 9.75 23.43
CA ARG A 180 -8.43 9.24 22.68
C ARG A 180 -9.71 10.00 23.02
N ALA A 181 -9.88 10.40 24.29
CA ALA A 181 -10.96 11.27 24.74
C ALA A 181 -10.97 12.62 24.02
N TYR A 182 -9.83 13.32 23.99
CA TYR A 182 -9.73 14.57 23.26
C TYR A 182 -10.07 14.37 21.78
N MET A 183 -9.48 13.34 21.16
CA MET A 183 -9.75 13.01 19.77
C MET A 183 -11.23 12.67 19.53
N HIS A 184 -11.91 11.96 20.43
CA HIS A 184 -13.33 11.67 20.33
C HIS A 184 -14.20 12.94 20.24
N HIS A 185 -13.83 13.99 20.98
CA HIS A 185 -14.57 15.24 20.99
C HIS A 185 -14.39 16.10 19.74
N ILE A 186 -13.27 15.99 19.03
CA ILE A 186 -12.98 16.83 17.86
C ILE A 186 -13.07 16.09 16.53
N THR A 187 -12.85 14.78 16.53
CA THR A 187 -12.77 13.98 15.32
C THR A 187 -14.13 13.87 14.64
N ALA A 188 -14.17 14.06 13.31
CA ALA A 188 -15.39 14.10 12.49
C ALA A 188 -16.43 15.17 12.92
N LYS A 189 -16.00 16.13 13.74
CA LYS A 189 -16.80 17.26 14.26
C LYS A 189 -16.14 18.58 13.93
N GLU A 190 -14.81 18.63 14.05
CA GLU A 190 -13.97 19.80 13.82
C GLU A 190 -12.89 19.50 12.77
N THR A 191 -12.57 20.47 11.92
CA THR A 191 -11.54 20.33 10.87
C THR A 191 -10.17 19.95 11.45
N VAL A 192 -9.82 20.47 12.63
CA VAL A 192 -8.55 20.17 13.31
C VAL A 192 -8.43 18.69 13.66
N GLY A 193 -9.54 17.98 13.93
CA GLY A 193 -9.51 16.53 14.16
C GLY A 193 -8.99 15.76 12.96
N ALA A 194 -9.39 16.14 11.75
CA ALA A 194 -8.89 15.53 10.52
C ALA A 194 -7.40 15.83 10.29
N HIS A 195 -6.92 17.03 10.62
CA HIS A 195 -5.50 17.37 10.53
C HIS A 195 -4.65 16.52 11.46
N LEU A 196 -5.05 16.41 12.73
CA LEU A 196 -4.33 15.67 13.75
C LEU A 196 -4.30 14.16 13.43
N LEU A 197 -5.44 13.59 13.01
CA LEU A 197 -5.46 12.20 12.56
C LEU A 197 -4.67 11.96 11.28
N THR A 198 -4.60 12.94 10.38
CA THR A 198 -3.75 12.82 9.19
C THR A 198 -2.27 12.73 9.57
N ILE A 199 -1.81 13.55 10.53
CA ILE A 199 -0.42 13.49 11.04
C ILE A 199 -0.13 12.11 11.63
N HIS A 200 -1.03 11.60 12.48
CA HIS A 200 -0.90 10.27 13.08
C HIS A 200 -0.89 9.15 12.02
N ASN A 201 -1.90 9.13 11.14
CA ASN A 201 -2.07 8.08 10.13
C ASN A 201 -0.92 8.03 9.13
N VAL A 202 -0.43 9.19 8.67
CA VAL A 202 0.74 9.24 7.76
C VAL A 202 2.01 8.79 8.48
N HIS A 203 2.20 9.19 9.74
CA HIS A 203 3.33 8.72 10.54
C HIS A 203 3.30 7.20 10.73
N TYR A 204 2.13 6.60 10.97
CA TYR A 204 1.98 5.15 11.03
C TYR A 204 2.45 4.47 9.75
N MET A 205 1.98 4.93 8.57
CA MET A 205 2.37 4.33 7.29
C MET A 205 3.88 4.42 7.03
N LEU A 206 4.50 5.56 7.36
CA LEU A 206 5.96 5.75 7.25
C LEU A 206 6.73 4.84 8.22
N THR A 207 6.23 4.69 9.44
CA THR A 207 6.82 3.80 10.46
C THR A 207 6.71 2.34 10.03
N LEU A 208 5.56 1.93 9.47
CA LEU A 208 5.36 0.60 8.91
C LEU A 208 6.40 0.30 7.82
N MET A 209 6.57 1.20 6.85
CA MET A 209 7.58 1.04 5.79
C MET A 209 9.00 1.01 6.33
N GLY A 210 9.31 1.80 7.38
CA GLY A 210 10.59 1.76 8.08
C GLY A 210 10.86 0.41 8.73
N ASN A 211 9.86 -0.15 9.42
CA ASN A 211 9.96 -1.45 10.09
C ASN A 211 10.08 -2.59 9.07
N ILE A 212 9.32 -2.55 7.97
CA ILE A 212 9.45 -3.49 6.85
C ILE A 212 10.88 -3.49 6.32
N ARG A 213 11.42 -2.30 6.00
CA ARG A 213 12.79 -2.15 5.50
C ARG A 213 13.82 -2.71 6.48
N GLN A 214 13.67 -2.42 7.77
CA GLN A 214 14.59 -2.92 8.79
C GLN A 214 14.55 -4.45 8.90
N ALA A 215 13.35 -5.04 8.91
CA ALA A 215 13.18 -6.49 8.95
C ALA A 215 13.77 -7.19 7.73
N ILE A 216 13.74 -6.57 6.54
CA ILE A 216 14.41 -7.11 5.35
C ILE A 216 15.94 -7.07 5.51
N ILE A 217 16.50 -5.95 5.98
CA ILE A 217 17.96 -5.79 6.19
C ILE A 217 18.48 -6.78 7.24
N GLU A 218 17.69 -7.08 8.25
CA GLU A 218 18.02 -8.00 9.34
C GLU A 218 17.76 -9.48 9.00
N ASP A 219 17.27 -9.78 7.79
CA ASP A 219 16.85 -11.13 7.37
C ASP A 219 15.75 -11.73 8.27
N GLN A 220 14.84 -10.88 8.75
CA GLN A 220 13.75 -11.21 9.67
C GLN A 220 12.35 -10.93 9.09
N TYR A 221 12.24 -10.69 7.79
CA TYR A 221 10.96 -10.33 7.16
C TYR A 221 9.83 -11.38 7.36
N PRO A 222 10.09 -12.71 7.29
CA PRO A 222 9.06 -13.71 7.60
C PRO A 222 8.56 -13.65 9.05
N ALA A 223 9.44 -13.34 10.01
CA ALA A 223 9.05 -13.17 11.41
C ALA A 223 8.24 -11.88 11.62
N PHE A 224 8.63 -10.80 10.94
CA PHE A 224 7.88 -9.55 10.91
C PHE A 224 6.45 -9.77 10.39
N LEU A 225 6.28 -10.48 9.28
CA LEU A 225 4.95 -10.79 8.72
C LEU A 225 4.07 -11.55 9.72
N ARG A 226 4.60 -12.59 10.36
CA ARG A 226 3.87 -13.36 11.40
C ARG A 226 3.44 -12.46 12.56
N LYS A 227 4.33 -11.60 13.05
CA LYS A 227 4.01 -10.65 14.12
C LYS A 227 2.94 -9.65 13.68
N PHE A 228 3.09 -9.06 12.50
CA PHE A 228 2.15 -8.07 11.95
C PHE A 228 0.72 -8.63 11.85
N PHE A 229 0.54 -9.82 11.28
CA PHE A 229 -0.78 -10.46 11.22
C PHE A 229 -1.29 -10.87 12.60
N SER A 230 -0.41 -11.33 13.51
CA SER A 230 -0.79 -11.58 14.89
C SER A 230 -1.31 -10.31 15.59
N ASP A 231 -0.65 -9.17 15.43
CA ASP A 231 -1.05 -7.92 16.07
C ASP A 231 -2.42 -7.43 15.57
N ILE A 232 -2.65 -7.44 14.24
CA ILE A 232 -3.91 -6.97 13.63
C ILE A 232 -5.09 -7.89 13.97
N TYR A 233 -4.88 -9.20 14.00
CA TYR A 233 -5.95 -10.19 14.20
C TYR A 233 -6.00 -10.76 15.62
N GLY A 234 -5.28 -10.14 16.57
CA GLY A 234 -5.29 -10.51 17.99
C GLY A 234 -4.78 -11.92 18.28
N GLY A 235 -3.81 -12.41 17.49
CA GLY A 235 -3.23 -13.75 17.58
C GLY A 235 -4.15 -14.88 17.10
N ASP A 236 -5.38 -14.58 16.70
CA ASP A 236 -6.33 -15.57 16.23
C ASP A 236 -6.09 -15.90 14.75
N LYS A 237 -5.26 -16.92 14.50
CA LYS A 237 -4.93 -17.43 13.16
C LYS A 237 -6.16 -17.79 12.32
N SER A 238 -7.30 -18.10 12.93
CA SER A 238 -8.55 -18.40 12.20
C SER A 238 -9.16 -17.18 11.49
N LYS A 239 -8.79 -15.97 11.96
CA LYS A 239 -9.22 -14.69 11.37
C LYS A 239 -8.29 -14.18 10.27
N PHE A 240 -7.13 -14.83 10.07
CA PHE A 240 -6.17 -14.37 9.07
C PHE A 240 -6.81 -14.46 7.67
N PRO A 241 -6.69 -13.42 6.83
CA PRO A 241 -7.32 -13.43 5.52
C PRO A 241 -6.76 -14.54 4.63
N LYS A 242 -7.63 -15.35 4.02
CA LYS A 242 -7.22 -16.48 3.17
C LYS A 242 -6.33 -16.04 2.01
N TRP A 243 -6.63 -14.89 1.41
CA TRP A 243 -5.85 -14.31 0.31
C TRP A 243 -4.42 -13.99 0.73
N ALA A 244 -4.24 -13.46 1.95
CA ALA A 244 -2.94 -13.14 2.52
C ALA A 244 -2.12 -14.39 2.79
N VAL A 245 -2.74 -15.39 3.42
CA VAL A 245 -2.12 -16.69 3.69
C VAL A 245 -1.72 -17.39 2.39
N GLY A 246 -2.58 -17.35 1.36
CA GLY A 246 -2.32 -17.93 0.06
C GLY A 246 -1.13 -17.28 -0.65
N ALA A 247 -1.13 -15.94 -0.75
CA ALA A 247 -0.06 -15.19 -1.39
C ALA A 247 1.31 -15.42 -0.72
N LEU A 248 1.34 -15.37 0.62
CA LEU A 248 2.59 -15.53 1.36
C LEU A 248 3.18 -16.94 1.28
N ARG A 249 2.34 -17.99 1.21
CA ARG A 249 2.85 -19.35 0.94
C ARG A 249 3.49 -19.46 -0.44
N GLY A 250 2.99 -18.71 -1.42
CA GLY A 250 3.58 -18.66 -2.77
C GLY A 250 5.04 -18.22 -2.75
N VAL A 251 5.39 -17.34 -1.81
CA VAL A 251 6.77 -16.84 -1.59
C VAL A 251 7.46 -17.48 -0.37
N GLY A 252 7.01 -18.67 0.05
CA GLY A 252 7.70 -19.46 1.07
C GLY A 252 7.47 -19.04 2.53
N VAL A 253 6.49 -18.18 2.81
CA VAL A 253 6.13 -17.75 4.17
C VAL A 253 4.80 -18.35 4.61
N ASP A 254 4.83 -19.26 5.57
CA ASP A 254 3.62 -19.78 6.21
C ASP A 254 3.26 -18.95 7.45
N LEU A 255 2.13 -18.25 7.37
CA LEU A 255 1.56 -17.50 8.50
C LEU A 255 0.89 -18.41 9.55
N LEU A 256 0.51 -19.63 9.18
CA LEU A 256 -0.20 -20.54 10.07
C LEU A 256 0.74 -21.48 10.83
N ALA A 257 2.00 -21.59 10.41
CA ALA A 257 3.03 -22.32 11.13
C ALA A 257 3.20 -21.75 12.55
N ASP A 258 3.52 -22.63 13.50
CA ASP A 258 3.92 -22.19 14.83
C ASP A 258 5.33 -21.61 14.78
N SER A 259 5.50 -20.45 15.43
CA SER A 259 6.76 -19.71 15.50
C SER A 259 7.83 -20.44 16.30
#